data_AF-A0AAD6ZWG3-F1
#
_entry.id   AF-A0AAD6ZWG3-F1
#
_cell.length_a   1.000
_cell.length_b   1.000
_cell.length_c   1.000
_cell.angle_alpha   90.00
_cell.angle_beta   90.00
_cell.angle_gamma   90.00
#
_symmetry.space_group_name_H-M   'P 1'
#
loop_
_entity.id
_entity.type
_entity.pdbx_description
1 polymer ?
#
loop_
_entity_poly.entity_id
_entity_poly.type
_entity_poly.pdbx_seq_one_letter_code
_entity_poly.pdbx_strand_id
1 'polypeptide(L)'
;MDAIEKTPDARIDPKRVAVSGCGKGGKGALVAGAFEPRIVLTIPQESGSGGTDSWRISDSLGSSAQNAAEIFSENVWFSTSFNTFATSSVNKLPIDHHLLIGMIAPRGFFAIDQIGIDWLGPSSSYGSLVSARTIWSALGAPTAMGFSQAAGHATCVFPSSQQAQLDAFINKYLLGQTTANTNITTSAGNYQFAIPNAQWAPWTPPGALTPSDPSSSTTTVASSTTTVASTTTVDSTTTVASTTTVASTTTVASTTTSTATPTACPAIPVLTSYSNTALPDPFTFAGGSKVVTTADWACRRAEISTLLQNDELGMMPADPTSVTASFSGTTLTITVTDGGRSISFAPTITYPTTGTAPFPAIIGIGGISIPRPAAVAVITFNNDDMGAQNDQSSRGKGKFFTLYPNNTAAGATLAWAWGVRRIMDALEKTPAARIDTKRVGVSGCSRNGKGALVAGAFEPRIVLTIPQESGSGGTDTWRISDSINKNGTSTQTASEIIGENVWFGTTFNQFATTSVNKLPIDHHLLIGMVAPRGFFAIDQVAIDWLGPFSSYGSLVSARTIWNALGASTSMGYSQSAGHNHCSFPSTQQTQLDAFVNRFLLGQTTANTNITTSAGNYNFVIPNAQWAPWTPPAALTT
;
A
#
# COMPACT_ATOMS: atom_id res chain seq x y z
N MET A 1 18.72 8.21 -4.55
CA MET A 1 18.52 9.61 -4.97
C MET A 1 18.26 10.54 -3.79
N ASP A 2 17.29 10.25 -2.92
CA ASP A 2 17.03 11.05 -1.70
C ASP A 2 18.27 11.37 -0.87
N ALA A 3 19.15 10.40 -0.62
CA ALA A 3 20.39 10.63 0.13
C ALA A 3 21.33 11.62 -0.58
N ILE A 4 21.42 11.54 -1.92
CA ILE A 4 22.25 12.42 -2.76
C ILE A 4 21.72 13.86 -2.72
N GLU A 5 20.40 14.04 -2.70
CA GLU A 5 19.76 15.36 -2.62
C GLU A 5 19.79 15.96 -1.21
N LYS A 6 19.58 15.12 -0.18
CA LYS A 6 19.52 15.57 1.23
C LYS A 6 20.89 15.78 1.86
N THR A 7 21.93 15.11 1.33
CA THR A 7 23.32 15.29 1.76
C THR A 7 24.17 15.67 0.55
N PRO A 8 24.07 16.93 0.07
CA PRO A 8 24.72 17.33 -1.16
C PRO A 8 26.24 17.20 -1.03
N ASP A 9 26.86 16.38 -1.88
CA ASP A 9 28.30 16.37 -2.09
C ASP A 9 28.58 17.23 -3.31
N ALA A 10 29.42 18.26 -3.16
CA ALA A 10 29.76 19.18 -4.25
C ALA A 10 30.41 18.49 -5.47
N ARG A 11 30.86 17.24 -5.33
CA ARG A 11 31.44 16.43 -6.41
C ARG A 11 30.40 15.66 -7.23
N ILE A 12 29.14 15.59 -6.78
CA ILE A 12 28.08 14.81 -7.42
C ILE A 12 26.98 15.75 -7.90
N ASP A 13 26.68 15.73 -9.19
CA ASP A 13 25.51 16.42 -9.74
C ASP A 13 24.27 15.52 -9.63
N PRO A 14 23.31 15.81 -8.72
CA PRO A 14 22.11 14.99 -8.54
C PRO A 14 21.21 14.98 -9.79
N LYS A 15 21.37 15.92 -10.71
CA LYS A 15 20.61 15.98 -11.98
C LYS A 15 21.23 15.14 -13.08
N ARG A 16 22.39 14.51 -12.83
CA ARG A 16 23.14 13.74 -13.83
C ARG A 16 23.59 12.40 -13.23
N VAL A 17 22.60 11.62 -12.80
CA VAL A 17 22.82 10.29 -12.24
C VAL A 17 22.35 9.21 -13.22
N ALA A 18 23.24 8.27 -13.52
CA ALA A 18 22.91 7.04 -14.22
C ALA A 18 22.83 5.86 -13.25
N VAL A 19 22.07 4.84 -13.63
CA VAL A 19 22.09 3.53 -12.98
C VAL A 19 22.49 2.46 -13.99
N SER A 20 23.36 1.55 -13.56
CA SER A 20 23.82 0.44 -14.38
C SER A 20 24.09 -0.79 -13.53
N GLY A 21 24.10 -1.95 -14.18
CA GLY A 21 24.54 -3.21 -13.62
C GLY A 21 24.50 -4.29 -14.69
N CYS A 22 25.18 -5.41 -14.43
CA CYS A 22 25.17 -6.57 -15.33
C CYS A 22 24.33 -7.72 -14.77
N GLY A 23 23.65 -8.48 -15.64
CA GLY A 23 22.89 -9.68 -15.27
C GLY A 23 21.85 -9.34 -14.21
N LYS A 24 22.01 -9.88 -12.99
CA LYS A 24 21.17 -9.55 -11.83
C LYS A 24 21.13 -8.05 -11.53
N GLY A 25 22.29 -7.40 -11.56
CA GLY A 25 22.40 -5.95 -11.39
C GLY A 25 21.77 -5.17 -12.55
N GLY A 26 21.76 -5.74 -13.76
CA GLY A 26 21.12 -5.15 -14.93
C GLY A 26 19.60 -5.14 -14.82
N LYS A 27 19.01 -6.24 -14.32
CA LYS A 27 17.58 -6.31 -13.97
C LYS A 27 17.24 -5.25 -12.90
N GLY A 28 18.07 -5.14 -11.86
CA GLY A 28 17.93 -4.12 -10.83
C GLY A 28 18.03 -2.68 -11.37
N ALA A 29 18.98 -2.42 -12.27
CA ALA A 29 19.15 -1.13 -12.93
C ALA A 29 17.92 -0.75 -13.77
N LEU A 30 17.35 -1.71 -14.51
CA LEU A 30 16.12 -1.50 -15.28
C LEU A 30 14.95 -1.09 -14.38
N VAL A 31 14.72 -1.83 -13.28
CA VAL A 31 13.63 -1.54 -12.33
C VAL A 31 13.87 -0.19 -11.64
N ALA A 32 15.10 0.10 -11.20
CA ALA A 32 15.45 1.39 -10.62
C ALA A 32 15.17 2.53 -11.61
N GLY A 33 15.60 2.38 -12.86
CA GLY A 33 15.33 3.35 -13.92
C GLY A 33 13.84 3.59 -14.13
N ALA A 34 13.03 2.54 -14.18
CA ALA A 34 11.59 2.62 -14.40
C ALA A 34 10.84 3.36 -13.29
N PHE A 35 11.23 3.17 -12.02
CA PHE A 35 10.49 3.70 -10.86
C PHE A 35 11.10 4.96 -10.24
N GLU A 36 12.35 5.31 -10.56
CA GLU A 36 13.00 6.51 -10.07
C GLU A 36 13.13 7.55 -11.20
N PRO A 37 12.23 8.55 -11.27
CA PRO A 37 12.21 9.54 -12.35
C PRO A 37 13.45 10.46 -12.39
N ARG A 38 14.22 10.55 -11.28
CA ARG A 38 15.42 11.39 -11.20
C ARG A 38 16.65 10.77 -11.87
N ILE A 39 16.63 9.47 -12.19
CA ILE A 39 17.71 8.83 -12.95
C ILE A 39 17.59 9.26 -14.41
N VAL A 40 18.63 9.90 -14.95
CA VAL A 40 18.58 10.46 -16.32
C VAL A 40 19.02 9.46 -17.39
N LEU A 41 19.75 8.42 -17.00
CA LEU A 41 20.24 7.37 -17.90
C LEU A 41 20.18 5.99 -17.22
N THR A 42 19.51 5.04 -17.85
CA THR A 42 19.43 3.64 -17.40
C THR A 42 20.19 2.72 -18.34
N ILE A 43 21.10 1.92 -17.80
CA ILE A 43 22.03 1.08 -18.58
C ILE A 43 21.99 -0.36 -18.06
N PRO A 44 20.99 -1.17 -18.45
CA PRO A 44 21.00 -2.59 -18.17
C PRO A 44 22.00 -3.29 -19.09
N GLN A 45 23.02 -3.92 -18.50
CA GLN A 45 23.95 -4.78 -19.24
C GLN A 45 23.54 -6.24 -19.10
N GLU A 46 23.41 -6.94 -20.23
CA GLU A 46 23.22 -8.39 -20.35
C GLU A 46 22.16 -8.90 -19.37
N SER A 47 21.04 -8.18 -19.33
CA SER A 47 20.08 -8.34 -18.26
C SER A 47 19.15 -9.54 -18.47
N GLY A 48 19.00 -10.03 -19.71
CA GLY A 48 18.26 -11.24 -20.07
C GLY A 48 16.83 -11.29 -19.54
N SER A 49 16.33 -12.50 -19.27
CA SER A 49 14.99 -12.78 -18.73
C SER A 49 14.68 -12.02 -17.45
N GLY A 50 13.54 -11.35 -17.36
CA GLY A 50 13.25 -10.47 -16.22
C GLY A 50 14.04 -9.15 -16.22
N GLY A 51 14.81 -8.89 -17.27
CA GLY A 51 15.48 -7.64 -17.61
C GLY A 51 14.96 -7.10 -18.93
N THR A 52 15.76 -7.16 -20.00
CA THR A 52 15.37 -6.64 -21.32
C THR A 52 14.52 -7.61 -22.12
N ASP A 53 14.59 -8.91 -21.85
CA ASP A 53 13.89 -9.95 -22.61
C ASP A 53 12.37 -9.91 -22.40
N SER A 54 11.62 -10.20 -23.45
CA SER A 54 10.18 -10.39 -23.36
C SER A 54 9.85 -11.75 -22.74
N TRP A 55 8.86 -11.78 -21.86
CA TRP A 55 8.37 -13.03 -21.30
C TRP A 55 7.79 -13.96 -22.38
N ARG A 56 6.96 -13.41 -23.26
CA ARG A 56 6.31 -14.19 -24.33
C ARG A 56 7.28 -14.70 -25.37
N ILE A 57 8.23 -13.87 -25.79
CA ILE A 57 9.23 -14.30 -26.78
C ILE A 57 10.12 -15.37 -26.16
N SER A 58 10.62 -15.17 -24.94
CA SER A 58 11.50 -16.15 -24.27
C SER A 58 10.83 -17.52 -24.10
N ASP A 59 9.55 -17.55 -23.71
CA ASP A 59 8.78 -18.80 -23.55
C ASP A 59 8.65 -19.59 -24.86
N SER A 60 8.69 -18.91 -26.01
CA SER A 60 8.64 -19.54 -27.33
C SER A 60 9.98 -20.07 -27.84
N LEU A 61 11.09 -19.68 -27.22
CA LEU A 61 12.45 -19.98 -27.69
C LEU A 61 13.03 -21.25 -27.07
N GLY A 62 12.33 -21.91 -26.15
CA GLY A 62 12.83 -23.10 -25.46
C GLY A 62 14.16 -22.82 -24.76
N SER A 63 15.17 -23.67 -24.94
CA SER A 63 16.49 -23.49 -24.33
C SER A 63 17.31 -22.32 -24.89
N SER A 64 16.81 -21.62 -25.93
CA SER A 64 17.46 -20.45 -26.54
C SER A 64 17.10 -19.12 -25.87
N ALA A 65 16.45 -19.17 -24.71
CA ALA A 65 16.30 -18.07 -23.76
C ALA A 65 15.87 -18.65 -22.40
N GLN A 66 16.26 -18.05 -21.29
CA GLN A 66 15.68 -18.44 -20.00
C GLN A 66 14.18 -18.03 -19.96
N ASN A 67 13.27 -18.95 -19.66
CA ASN A 67 11.84 -18.62 -19.64
C ASN A 67 11.35 -18.16 -18.25
N ALA A 68 10.07 -17.77 -18.18
CA ALA A 68 9.45 -17.27 -16.96
C ALA A 68 9.41 -18.31 -15.82
N ALA A 69 9.21 -19.60 -16.15
CA ALA A 69 9.19 -20.67 -15.16
C ALA A 69 10.59 -20.93 -14.58
N GLU A 70 11.60 -20.98 -15.44
CA GLU A 70 13.00 -21.20 -15.05
C GLU A 70 13.50 -20.10 -14.13
N ILE A 71 13.36 -18.83 -14.52
CA ILE A 71 13.84 -17.71 -13.70
C ILE A 71 13.13 -17.62 -12.35
N PHE A 72 11.84 -17.96 -12.31
CA PHE A 72 11.07 -18.00 -11.08
C PHE A 72 11.54 -19.13 -10.15
N SER A 73 11.87 -20.29 -10.72
CA SER A 73 12.36 -21.44 -9.95
C SER A 73 13.76 -21.23 -9.36
N GLU A 74 14.60 -20.43 -10.04
CA GLU A 74 15.98 -20.19 -9.65
C GLU A 74 16.14 -19.04 -8.65
N ASN A 75 15.23 -18.06 -8.64
CA ASN A 75 15.43 -16.82 -7.90
C ASN A 75 14.14 -16.23 -7.31
N VAL A 76 14.26 -15.62 -6.12
CA VAL A 76 13.17 -14.94 -5.40
C VAL A 76 12.89 -13.51 -5.88
N TRP A 77 13.19 -13.18 -7.14
CA TRP A 77 13.19 -11.79 -7.63
C TRP A 77 11.80 -11.27 -8.02
N PHE A 78 10.85 -12.16 -8.28
CA PHE A 78 9.51 -11.81 -8.76
C PHE A 78 8.46 -12.14 -7.70
N SER A 79 7.34 -11.39 -7.71
CA SER A 79 6.24 -11.62 -6.77
C SER A 79 5.67 -13.03 -6.90
N THR A 80 5.14 -13.57 -5.81
CA THR A 80 4.46 -14.87 -5.81
C THR A 80 3.27 -14.91 -6.78
N SER A 81 2.62 -13.78 -7.00
CA SER A 81 1.54 -13.65 -8.00
C SER A 81 2.02 -13.88 -9.44
N PHE A 82 3.29 -13.59 -9.75
CA PHE A 82 3.89 -13.89 -11.06
C PHE A 82 3.95 -15.40 -11.33
N ASN A 83 4.11 -16.22 -10.28
CA ASN A 83 4.15 -17.68 -10.38
C ASN A 83 2.93 -18.25 -11.11
N THR A 84 1.76 -17.69 -10.84
CA THR A 84 0.49 -18.11 -11.45
C THR A 84 0.53 -18.05 -12.97
N PHE A 85 1.34 -17.14 -13.54
CA PHE A 85 1.53 -17.00 -14.98
C PHE A 85 2.72 -17.80 -15.47
N ALA A 86 3.85 -17.71 -14.74
CA ALA A 86 5.10 -18.37 -15.07
C ALA A 86 4.94 -19.89 -15.28
N THR A 87 4.11 -20.57 -14.49
CA THR A 87 3.96 -22.03 -14.55
C THR A 87 2.71 -22.51 -15.28
N SER A 88 1.82 -21.61 -15.74
CA SER A 88 0.55 -22.00 -16.38
C SER A 88 0.35 -21.43 -17.79
N SER A 89 0.65 -20.15 -18.02
CA SER A 89 0.63 -19.52 -19.34
C SER A 89 1.12 -18.06 -19.24
N VAL A 90 2.31 -17.81 -19.77
CA VAL A 90 2.92 -16.46 -19.82
C VAL A 90 2.08 -15.47 -20.64
N ASN A 91 1.32 -15.97 -21.62
CA ASN A 91 0.47 -15.17 -22.50
C ASN A 91 -0.66 -14.45 -21.77
N LYS A 92 -1.03 -14.92 -20.57
CA LYS A 92 -2.07 -14.32 -19.72
C LYS A 92 -1.57 -13.10 -18.93
N LEU A 93 -0.27 -12.81 -18.91
CA LEU A 93 0.24 -11.61 -18.26
C LEU A 93 -0.34 -10.36 -18.94
N PRO A 94 -0.90 -9.38 -18.22
CA PRO A 94 -1.45 -8.18 -18.86
C PRO A 94 -0.36 -7.25 -19.43
N ILE A 95 0.90 -7.50 -19.09
CA ILE A 95 2.06 -6.70 -19.46
C ILE A 95 3.21 -7.59 -19.97
N ASP A 96 4.23 -6.95 -20.53
CA ASP A 96 5.50 -7.57 -20.90
C ASP A 96 6.64 -6.54 -20.74
N HIS A 97 7.89 -6.98 -20.85
CA HIS A 97 9.07 -6.16 -20.48
C HIS A 97 9.28 -4.92 -21.34
N HIS A 98 8.80 -4.91 -22.59
CA HIS A 98 8.81 -3.69 -23.42
C HIS A 98 8.01 -2.54 -22.80
N LEU A 99 6.96 -2.83 -22.00
CA LEU A 99 6.19 -1.82 -21.26
C LEU A 99 6.96 -1.31 -20.03
N LEU A 100 7.65 -2.21 -19.32
CA LEU A 100 8.52 -1.83 -18.20
C LEU A 100 9.66 -0.91 -18.66
N ILE A 101 10.32 -1.27 -19.77
CA ILE A 101 11.32 -0.41 -20.42
C ILE A 101 10.67 0.93 -20.80
N GLY A 102 9.46 0.89 -21.37
CA GLY A 102 8.67 2.06 -21.73
C GLY A 102 8.42 3.08 -20.61
N MET A 103 8.35 2.64 -19.34
CA MET A 103 8.18 3.54 -18.18
C MET A 103 9.35 4.52 -18.00
N ILE A 104 10.50 4.23 -18.59
CA ILE A 104 11.68 5.11 -18.54
C ILE A 104 11.51 6.29 -19.51
N ALA A 105 10.70 6.14 -20.55
CA ALA A 105 10.52 7.17 -21.56
C ALA A 105 9.98 8.49 -20.96
N PRO A 106 10.45 9.66 -21.44
CA PRO A 106 11.39 9.87 -22.54
C PRO A 106 12.87 9.94 -22.11
N ARG A 107 13.24 9.46 -20.91
CA ARG A 107 14.60 9.56 -20.36
C ARG A 107 15.58 8.66 -21.12
N GLY A 108 16.88 8.86 -20.86
CA GLY A 108 17.95 8.11 -21.49
C GLY A 108 17.90 6.62 -21.13
N PHE A 109 17.93 5.75 -22.14
CA PHE A 109 18.01 4.32 -21.97
C PHE A 109 18.98 3.71 -22.97
N PHE A 110 19.95 2.92 -22.50
CA PHE A 110 20.90 2.21 -23.36
C PHE A 110 21.11 0.78 -22.88
N ALA A 111 20.53 -0.19 -23.58
CA ALA A 111 20.77 -1.61 -23.31
C ALA A 111 22.07 -2.09 -23.96
N ILE A 112 22.89 -2.79 -23.18
CA ILE A 112 24.12 -3.42 -23.66
C ILE A 112 23.92 -4.92 -23.54
N ASP A 113 23.73 -5.62 -24.65
CA ASP A 113 23.56 -7.07 -24.61
C ASP A 113 24.68 -7.80 -25.34
N GLN A 114 24.74 -9.09 -25.04
CA GLN A 114 25.63 -10.03 -25.69
C GLN A 114 24.85 -10.98 -26.60
N ILE A 115 25.42 -11.26 -27.77
CA ILE A 115 25.01 -12.39 -28.61
C ILE A 115 26.03 -13.54 -28.47
N GLY A 116 25.56 -14.77 -28.66
CA GLY A 116 26.37 -15.99 -28.52
C GLY A 116 26.26 -16.70 -27.17
N ILE A 117 25.36 -16.22 -26.30
CA ILE A 117 24.97 -16.90 -25.06
C ILE A 117 23.46 -17.09 -25.11
N ASP A 118 23.04 -18.33 -25.37
CA ASP A 118 21.64 -18.65 -25.68
C ASP A 118 20.68 -18.31 -24.53
N TRP A 119 21.05 -18.60 -23.27
CA TRP A 119 20.17 -18.34 -22.13
C TRP A 119 19.91 -16.83 -21.87
N LEU A 120 20.73 -15.92 -22.41
CA LEU A 120 20.52 -14.47 -22.34
C LEU A 120 19.46 -13.97 -23.32
N GLY A 121 18.87 -14.85 -24.14
CA GLY A 121 17.73 -14.53 -25.00
C GLY A 121 17.92 -13.33 -25.94
N PRO A 122 19.05 -13.19 -26.67
CA PRO A 122 19.34 -11.97 -27.43
C PRO A 122 18.26 -11.60 -28.47
N SER A 123 17.58 -12.58 -29.07
CA SER A 123 16.43 -12.35 -29.97
C SER A 123 15.17 -11.87 -29.22
N SER A 124 14.96 -12.34 -27.99
CA SER A 124 13.90 -11.90 -27.08
C SER A 124 14.13 -10.46 -26.63
N SER A 125 15.34 -10.14 -26.19
CA SER A 125 15.75 -8.76 -25.89
C SER A 125 15.55 -7.86 -27.11
N TYR A 126 16.00 -8.28 -28.29
CA TYR A 126 15.86 -7.49 -29.53
C TYR A 126 14.39 -7.14 -29.83
N GLY A 127 13.49 -8.12 -29.78
CA GLY A 127 12.05 -7.88 -29.99
C GLY A 127 11.46 -6.92 -28.96
N SER A 128 11.80 -7.12 -27.68
CA SER A 128 11.36 -6.26 -26.57
C SER A 128 11.85 -4.81 -26.73
N LEU A 129 13.11 -4.62 -27.07
CA LEU A 129 13.73 -3.30 -27.28
C LEU A 129 13.16 -2.58 -28.51
N VAL A 130 12.92 -3.28 -29.61
CA VAL A 130 12.26 -2.72 -30.79
C VAL A 130 10.82 -2.29 -30.45
N SER A 131 10.08 -3.11 -29.69
CA SER A 131 8.73 -2.76 -29.20
C SER A 131 8.73 -1.55 -28.28
N ALA A 132 9.62 -1.49 -27.29
CA ALA A 132 9.69 -0.38 -26.36
C ALA A 132 10.06 0.94 -27.07
N ARG A 133 10.92 0.89 -28.10
CA ARG A 133 11.33 2.08 -28.86
C ARG A 133 10.17 2.83 -29.51
N THR A 134 9.08 2.14 -29.83
CA THR A 134 7.86 2.79 -30.35
C THR A 134 7.30 3.84 -29.39
N ILE A 135 7.49 3.67 -28.08
CA ILE A 135 7.03 4.61 -27.04
C ILE A 135 7.85 5.90 -27.09
N TRP A 136 9.18 5.80 -27.21
CA TRP A 136 10.04 6.98 -27.39
C TRP A 136 9.76 7.71 -28.69
N SER A 137 9.52 6.98 -29.79
CA SER A 137 9.13 7.59 -31.06
C SER A 137 7.80 8.35 -30.94
N ALA A 138 6.80 7.74 -30.28
CA ALA A 138 5.51 8.36 -30.04
C ALA A 138 5.63 9.62 -29.16
N LEU A 139 6.56 9.64 -28.19
CA LEU A 139 6.85 10.81 -27.36
C LEU A 139 7.78 11.84 -28.01
N GLY A 140 8.17 11.67 -29.28
CA GLY A 140 9.05 12.60 -29.99
C GLY A 140 10.52 12.56 -29.54
N ALA A 141 10.94 11.50 -28.84
CA ALA A 141 12.30 11.32 -28.33
C ALA A 141 13.00 10.03 -28.85
N PRO A 142 12.93 9.67 -30.14
CA PRO A 142 13.41 8.36 -30.65
C PRO A 142 14.91 8.13 -30.48
N THR A 143 15.70 9.18 -30.26
CA THR A 143 17.15 9.11 -30.03
C THR A 143 17.52 8.99 -28.56
N ALA A 144 16.56 9.03 -27.63
CA ALA A 144 16.82 8.87 -26.20
C ALA A 144 16.85 7.41 -25.74
N MET A 145 16.41 6.49 -26.61
CA MET A 145 16.52 5.05 -26.40
C MET A 145 17.43 4.44 -27.46
N GLY A 146 18.37 3.61 -27.02
CA GLY A 146 19.21 2.81 -27.89
C GLY A 146 19.56 1.46 -27.30
N PHE A 147 20.18 0.61 -28.11
CA PHE A 147 20.71 -0.67 -27.69
C PHE A 147 21.86 -1.12 -28.59
N SER A 148 22.74 -1.95 -28.04
CA SER A 148 23.83 -2.60 -28.77
C SER A 148 23.92 -4.08 -28.37
N GLN A 149 23.97 -4.99 -29.34
CA GLN A 149 24.21 -6.41 -29.12
C GLN A 149 25.47 -6.87 -29.85
N ALA A 150 26.48 -7.34 -29.12
CA ALA A 150 27.79 -7.73 -29.66
C ALA A 150 28.20 -9.16 -29.26
N ALA A 151 29.08 -9.79 -30.05
CA ALA A 151 29.61 -11.13 -29.77
C ALA A 151 31.04 -11.06 -29.21
N GLY A 152 31.58 -12.21 -28.80
CA GLY A 152 33.03 -12.39 -28.64
C GLY A 152 33.62 -11.86 -27.33
N HIS A 153 32.81 -11.72 -26.28
CA HIS A 153 33.26 -11.42 -24.93
C HIS A 153 32.69 -12.42 -23.91
N ALA A 154 33.11 -12.34 -22.65
CA ALA A 154 32.49 -13.13 -21.58
C ALA A 154 31.32 -12.35 -20.97
N THR A 155 30.40 -13.08 -20.30
CA THR A 155 29.28 -12.46 -19.59
C THR A 155 29.77 -11.46 -18.55
N CYS A 156 29.14 -10.29 -18.49
CA CYS A 156 29.50 -9.19 -17.61
C CYS A 156 30.93 -8.66 -17.79
N VAL A 157 31.52 -8.90 -18.96
CA VAL A 157 32.75 -8.25 -19.40
C VAL A 157 32.39 -7.31 -20.53
N PHE A 158 32.49 -6.00 -20.26
CA PHE A 158 32.14 -4.98 -21.23
C PHE A 158 33.12 -5.00 -22.43
N PRO A 159 32.66 -5.23 -23.67
CA PRO A 159 33.54 -5.32 -24.81
C PRO A 159 33.93 -3.93 -25.34
N SER A 160 35.18 -3.77 -25.75
CA SER A 160 35.66 -2.51 -26.35
C SER A 160 34.88 -2.12 -27.61
N SER A 161 34.28 -3.08 -28.32
CA SER A 161 33.41 -2.84 -29.47
C SER A 161 32.14 -2.05 -29.15
N GLN A 162 31.72 -2.00 -27.88
CA GLN A 162 30.55 -1.24 -27.45
C GLN A 162 30.89 0.07 -26.74
N GLN A 163 32.17 0.36 -26.49
CA GLN A 163 32.62 1.55 -25.74
C GLN A 163 32.14 2.85 -26.36
N ALA A 164 32.34 3.04 -27.68
CA ALA A 164 31.95 4.28 -28.36
C ALA A 164 30.44 4.56 -28.26
N GLN A 165 29.62 3.51 -28.17
CA GLN A 165 28.18 3.61 -28.08
C GLN A 165 27.73 4.00 -26.67
N LEU A 166 28.33 3.38 -25.65
CA LEU A 166 28.15 3.76 -24.26
C LEU A 166 28.59 5.21 -24.01
N ASP A 167 29.76 5.58 -24.53
CA ASP A 167 30.30 6.94 -24.42
C ASP A 167 29.34 7.97 -25.01
N ALA A 168 28.65 7.68 -26.12
CA ALA A 168 27.67 8.60 -26.69
C ALA A 168 26.53 8.92 -25.71
N PHE A 169 26.01 7.91 -24.99
CA PHE A 169 24.97 8.11 -23.97
C PHE A 169 25.50 8.82 -22.73
N ILE A 170 26.68 8.44 -22.23
CA ILE A 170 27.33 9.12 -21.10
C ILE A 170 27.57 10.60 -21.44
N ASN A 171 28.13 10.87 -22.60
CA ASN A 171 28.41 12.22 -23.09
C ASN A 171 27.14 13.07 -23.12
N LYS A 172 26.03 12.53 -23.64
CA LYS A 172 24.76 13.25 -23.74
C LYS A 172 24.10 13.49 -22.38
N TYR A 173 23.93 12.43 -21.59
CA TYR A 173 23.07 12.45 -20.39
C TYR A 173 23.82 12.81 -19.10
N LEU A 174 25.12 12.55 -19.02
CA LEU A 174 25.93 12.81 -17.82
C LEU A 174 26.90 13.98 -18.02
N LEU A 175 27.45 14.16 -19.22
CA LEU A 175 28.42 15.22 -19.49
C LEU A 175 27.83 16.45 -20.21
N GLY A 176 26.55 16.38 -20.63
CA GLY A 176 25.83 17.50 -21.21
C GLY A 176 26.21 17.83 -22.66
N GLN A 177 26.84 16.90 -23.37
CA GLN A 177 27.16 17.03 -24.79
C GLN A 177 25.92 16.73 -25.63
N THR A 178 25.07 17.73 -25.85
CA THR A 178 23.76 17.59 -26.49
C THR A 178 23.79 17.11 -27.95
N THR A 179 24.95 17.23 -28.62
CA THR A 179 25.16 16.81 -30.02
C THR A 179 25.63 15.36 -30.17
N ALA A 180 25.87 14.64 -29.07
CA ALA A 180 26.30 13.23 -29.15
C ALA A 180 25.22 12.36 -29.81
N ASN A 181 25.63 11.54 -30.79
CA ASN A 181 24.72 10.69 -31.56
C ASN A 181 24.33 9.44 -30.76
N THR A 182 23.15 9.47 -30.15
CA THR A 182 22.57 8.35 -29.39
C THR A 182 21.54 7.54 -30.18
N ASN A 183 21.43 7.74 -31.50
CA ASN A 183 20.59 6.91 -32.36
C ASN A 183 21.27 5.56 -32.66
N ILE A 184 21.35 4.70 -31.66
CA ILE A 184 22.11 3.45 -31.71
C ILE A 184 21.15 2.28 -31.53
N THR A 185 21.00 1.47 -32.58
CA THR A 185 20.25 0.20 -32.54
C THR A 185 20.99 -0.84 -33.36
N THR A 186 22.15 -1.25 -32.84
CA THR A 186 23.06 -2.18 -33.53
C THR A 186 22.91 -3.58 -32.93
N SER A 187 22.73 -4.59 -33.78
CA SER A 187 22.79 -5.98 -33.36
C SER A 187 23.57 -6.78 -34.39
N ALA A 188 24.59 -7.51 -33.93
CA ALA A 188 25.32 -8.45 -34.77
C ALA A 188 24.54 -9.76 -35.02
N GLY A 189 23.37 -9.95 -34.41
CA GLY A 189 22.59 -11.19 -34.44
C GLY A 189 21.65 -11.37 -35.65
N ASN A 190 21.63 -10.45 -36.61
CA ASN A 190 20.76 -10.50 -37.81
C ASN A 190 19.27 -10.75 -37.51
N TYR A 191 18.77 -10.33 -36.34
CA TYR A 191 17.36 -10.51 -35.96
C TYR A 191 16.44 -9.59 -36.76
N GLN A 192 15.34 -10.14 -37.28
CA GLN A 192 14.30 -9.39 -37.97
C GLN A 192 13.07 -9.30 -37.08
N PHE A 193 12.76 -8.10 -36.57
CA PHE A 193 11.57 -7.84 -35.78
C PHE A 193 10.95 -6.53 -36.23
N ALA A 194 9.79 -6.59 -36.87
CA ALA A 194 9.04 -5.44 -37.35
C ALA A 194 7.72 -5.32 -36.57
N ILE A 195 7.15 -4.12 -36.53
CA ILE A 195 5.87 -3.87 -35.87
C ILE A 195 4.92 -3.23 -36.89
N PRO A 196 3.74 -3.82 -37.16
CA PRO A 196 3.16 -4.96 -36.46
C PRO A 196 3.88 -6.30 -36.72
N ASN A 197 3.93 -7.14 -35.68
CA ASN A 197 4.32 -8.55 -35.74
C ASN A 197 3.11 -9.40 -35.37
N ALA A 198 2.62 -10.25 -36.27
CA ALA A 198 1.38 -11.00 -36.05
C ALA A 198 1.37 -11.88 -34.78
N GLN A 199 2.55 -12.34 -34.35
CA GLN A 199 2.68 -13.23 -33.21
C GLN A 199 2.93 -12.47 -31.90
N TRP A 200 3.85 -11.51 -31.92
CA TRP A 200 4.38 -10.89 -30.70
C TRP A 200 4.02 -9.43 -30.49
N ALA A 201 3.64 -8.73 -31.56
CA ALA A 201 3.26 -7.32 -31.51
C ALA A 201 2.16 -7.02 -32.55
N PRO A 202 0.95 -7.59 -32.44
CA PRO A 202 -0.10 -7.51 -33.48
C PRO A 202 -0.78 -6.14 -33.53
N TRP A 203 -0.08 -5.10 -33.10
CA TRP A 203 -0.54 -3.73 -32.94
C TRP A 203 0.24 -2.79 -33.85
N THR A 204 -0.41 -1.70 -34.26
CA THR A 204 0.24 -0.64 -35.04
C THR A 204 0.89 0.34 -34.08
N PRO A 205 2.17 0.74 -34.28
CA PRO A 205 2.79 1.77 -33.46
C PRO A 205 1.95 3.05 -33.49
N PRO A 206 1.68 3.68 -32.34
CA PRO A 206 1.00 4.95 -32.33
C PRO A 206 1.83 6.00 -33.10
N GLY A 207 1.14 6.93 -33.77
CA GLY A 207 1.79 8.12 -34.31
C GLY A 207 2.39 9.00 -33.19
N ALA A 208 3.02 10.11 -33.57
CA ALA A 208 3.48 11.10 -32.60
C ALA A 208 2.30 11.53 -31.70
N LEU A 209 2.46 11.36 -30.39
CA LEU A 209 1.50 11.79 -29.39
C LEU A 209 1.54 13.32 -29.34
N THR A 210 0.41 13.94 -29.62
CA THR A 210 0.24 15.37 -29.40
C THR A 210 0.17 15.62 -27.89
N PRO A 211 0.99 16.52 -27.33
CA PRO A 211 0.78 16.98 -25.96
C PRO A 211 -0.65 17.50 -25.84
N SER A 212 -1.45 16.91 -24.95
CA SER A 212 -2.72 17.51 -24.60
C SER A 212 -2.42 18.81 -23.86
N ASP A 213 -2.78 19.95 -24.45
CA ASP A 213 -2.80 21.22 -23.75
C ASP A 213 -3.74 21.09 -22.53
N PRO A 214 -3.26 21.31 -21.28
CA PRO A 214 -4.11 21.20 -20.09
C PRO A 214 -5.30 22.18 -20.11
N SER A 215 -5.29 23.17 -21.00
CA SER A 215 -6.39 24.12 -21.22
C SER A 215 -7.46 23.70 -22.23
N SER A 216 -7.33 22.58 -22.96
CA SER A 216 -8.32 22.22 -23.99
C SER A 216 -8.76 20.75 -23.93
N SER A 217 -9.70 20.45 -23.03
CA SER A 217 -10.57 19.28 -23.18
C SER A 217 -12.03 19.65 -22.88
N THR A 218 -12.60 20.55 -23.67
CA THR A 218 -14.04 20.61 -23.90
C THR A 218 -14.37 19.75 -25.09
N THR A 219 -14.72 18.49 -24.86
CA THR A 219 -15.42 17.69 -25.86
C THR A 219 -16.88 18.13 -25.85
N THR A 220 -17.25 19.07 -26.73
CA THR A 220 -18.66 19.30 -27.05
C THR A 220 -18.92 19.07 -28.53
N VAL A 221 -19.96 18.25 -28.73
CA VAL A 221 -20.70 17.99 -29.96
C VAL A 221 -20.91 19.26 -30.79
N ALA A 222 -20.79 19.11 -32.11
CA ALA A 222 -20.80 20.16 -33.11
C ALA A 222 -21.96 21.17 -33.01
N SER A 223 -21.66 22.45 -33.21
CA SER A 223 -22.42 23.38 -34.07
C SER A 223 -21.73 24.74 -34.27
N SER A 224 -21.60 25.10 -35.56
CA SER A 224 -21.53 26.43 -36.20
C SER A 224 -20.78 27.61 -35.54
N THR A 225 -19.69 27.99 -36.20
CA THR A 225 -19.18 29.36 -36.51
C THR A 225 -19.71 30.57 -35.73
N THR A 226 -18.82 31.27 -35.02
CA THR A 226 -18.51 32.71 -35.27
C THR A 226 -17.23 33.14 -34.54
N THR A 227 -16.34 33.81 -35.26
CA THR A 227 -15.09 34.45 -34.81
C THR A 227 -15.33 35.70 -33.96
N VAL A 228 -14.57 35.88 -32.87
CA VAL A 228 -13.99 37.18 -32.44
C VAL A 228 -12.66 36.92 -31.71
N ALA A 229 -11.63 37.70 -32.08
CA ALA A 229 -10.29 37.67 -31.53
C ALA A 229 -10.12 38.62 -30.33
N SER A 230 -9.22 38.29 -29.41
CA SER A 230 -8.46 39.30 -28.64
C SER A 230 -7.25 38.70 -27.90
N THR A 231 -6.15 39.43 -28.01
CA THR A 231 -4.78 39.22 -27.54
C THR A 231 -4.54 39.74 -26.12
N THR A 232 -3.48 39.25 -25.45
CA THR A 232 -2.51 39.91 -24.51
C THR A 232 -2.01 38.90 -23.46
N THR A 233 -0.78 38.37 -23.55
CA THR A 233 0.52 38.87 -23.05
C THR A 233 0.73 38.81 -21.52
N VAL A 234 1.79 38.06 -21.20
CA VAL A 234 2.51 37.78 -19.95
C VAL A 234 3.03 39.04 -19.26
N ASP A 235 3.10 39.08 -17.92
CA ASP A 235 4.35 39.46 -17.24
C ASP A 235 4.49 38.98 -15.78
N SER A 236 5.73 39.09 -15.33
CA SER A 236 6.54 38.32 -14.41
C SER A 236 6.58 38.85 -12.96
N THR A 237 6.97 37.94 -12.05
CA THR A 237 7.90 38.11 -10.91
C THR A 237 7.70 39.24 -9.89
N THR A 238 7.67 38.86 -8.60
CA THR A 238 8.64 39.36 -7.60
C THR A 238 8.60 38.53 -6.30
N THR A 239 9.77 38.02 -5.91
CA THR A 239 10.14 37.57 -4.57
C THR A 239 10.50 38.78 -3.69
N VAL A 240 10.42 38.65 -2.35
CA VAL A 240 11.47 39.08 -1.38
C VAL A 240 11.06 38.83 0.09
N ALA A 241 12.07 38.36 0.83
CA ALA A 241 12.40 38.48 2.26
C ALA A 241 11.58 37.79 3.36
N SER A 242 12.26 36.79 3.91
CA SER A 242 12.17 36.25 5.26
C SER A 242 12.64 37.25 6.32
N THR A 243 11.98 37.26 7.49
CA THR A 243 12.49 37.85 8.73
C THR A 243 12.44 36.81 9.84
N THR A 244 13.59 36.60 10.48
CA THR A 244 13.84 35.70 11.60
C THR A 244 13.63 36.44 12.91
N THR A 245 12.76 35.91 13.78
CA THR A 245 12.69 36.29 15.20
C THR A 245 12.83 35.03 16.05
N VAL A 246 13.92 35.02 16.84
CA VAL A 246 14.25 34.01 17.83
C VAL A 246 13.43 34.28 19.09
N ALA A 247 12.63 33.32 19.53
CA ALA A 247 12.02 33.31 20.85
C ALA A 247 12.30 31.95 21.51
N SER A 248 13.04 32.01 22.62
CA SER A 248 13.45 30.88 23.44
C SER A 248 12.25 30.29 24.17
N THR A 249 11.98 29.00 23.97
CA THR A 249 11.05 28.22 24.79
C THR A 249 11.74 26.95 25.27
N THR A 250 11.72 26.79 26.59
CA THR A 250 12.15 25.62 27.35
C THR A 250 11.49 24.35 26.83
N THR A 251 12.32 23.40 26.42
CA THR A 251 11.97 22.08 25.91
C THR A 251 11.39 21.20 27.02
N VAL A 252 10.08 20.93 26.93
CA VAL A 252 9.48 19.72 27.53
C VAL A 252 9.81 18.57 26.58
N ALA A 253 10.50 17.55 27.09
CA ALA A 253 10.90 16.36 26.34
C ALA A 253 9.66 15.64 25.76
N SER A 254 9.41 15.89 24.49
CA SER A 254 8.59 15.03 23.63
C SER A 254 9.42 13.78 23.35
N THR A 255 9.09 12.67 23.99
CA THR A 255 9.54 11.34 23.54
C THR A 255 8.91 11.05 22.18
N THR A 256 9.50 11.61 21.12
CA THR A 256 9.41 11.02 19.80
C THR A 256 10.15 9.71 19.88
N THR A 257 9.43 8.61 20.05
CA THR A 257 9.93 7.29 19.64
C THR A 257 10.20 7.38 18.15
N SER A 258 11.42 7.77 17.81
CA SER A 258 12.09 7.46 16.57
C SER A 258 12.02 5.94 16.43
N THR A 259 11.03 5.43 15.72
CA THR A 259 11.07 4.08 15.19
C THR A 259 12.24 4.04 14.21
N ALA A 260 13.38 3.53 14.67
CA ALA A 260 14.49 3.19 13.80
C ALA A 260 13.94 2.28 12.69
N THR A 261 13.99 2.75 11.45
CA THR A 261 13.68 1.93 10.28
C THR A 261 14.76 0.85 10.21
N PRO A 262 14.44 -0.43 10.43
CA PRO A 262 15.45 -1.48 10.46
C PRO A 262 16.14 -1.64 9.11
N THR A 263 17.41 -2.02 9.18
CA THR A 263 18.22 -2.56 8.11
C THR A 263 17.49 -3.76 7.48
N ALA A 264 16.81 -3.56 6.35
CA ALA A 264 16.08 -4.55 5.54
C ALA A 264 15.27 -5.63 6.33
N CYS A 265 13.95 -5.48 6.39
CA CYS A 265 13.06 -6.50 6.96
C CYS A 265 13.17 -7.86 6.23
N PRO A 266 12.93 -8.98 6.93
CA PRO A 266 12.90 -10.31 6.31
C PRO A 266 11.93 -10.36 5.12
N ALA A 267 12.33 -11.06 4.06
CA ALA A 267 11.46 -11.32 2.94
C ALA A 267 10.34 -12.30 3.35
N ILE A 268 9.13 -12.06 2.84
CA ILE A 268 7.99 -12.94 3.07
C ILE A 268 8.15 -14.18 2.16
N PRO A 269 8.27 -15.40 2.71
CA PRO A 269 8.38 -16.61 1.89
C PRO A 269 7.08 -16.91 1.16
N VAL A 270 7.16 -17.79 0.16
CA VAL A 270 5.98 -18.34 -0.51
C VAL A 270 5.26 -19.33 0.43
N LEU A 271 3.99 -19.08 0.73
CA LEU A 271 3.21 -19.84 1.71
C LEU A 271 2.23 -20.85 1.07
N THR A 272 2.64 -21.54 0.00
CA THR A 272 1.76 -22.44 -0.79
C THR A 272 1.22 -23.63 0.00
N SER A 273 1.89 -24.05 1.07
CA SER A 273 1.49 -25.18 1.94
C SER A 273 1.11 -24.76 3.35
N TYR A 274 0.94 -23.45 3.62
CA TYR A 274 0.61 -22.99 4.96
C TYR A 274 -0.74 -23.56 5.42
N SER A 275 -0.74 -24.11 6.64
CA SER A 275 -1.94 -24.56 7.33
C SER A 275 -1.67 -24.54 8.83
N ASN A 276 -2.53 -23.87 9.58
CA ASN A 276 -2.46 -23.80 11.02
C ASN A 276 -3.88 -23.74 11.60
N THR A 277 -4.22 -24.70 12.46
CA THR A 277 -5.52 -24.78 13.14
C THR A 277 -5.59 -23.86 14.36
N ALA A 278 -4.44 -23.47 14.92
CA ALA A 278 -4.34 -22.47 15.98
C ALA A 278 -4.17 -21.07 15.39
N LEU A 279 -4.28 -20.04 16.24
CA LEU A 279 -3.99 -18.67 15.88
C LEU A 279 -2.50 -18.51 15.52
N PRO A 280 -2.17 -17.90 14.36
CA PRO A 280 -0.79 -17.60 13.98
C PRO A 280 -0.01 -16.86 15.08
N ASP A 281 1.23 -17.28 15.33
CA ASP A 281 2.09 -16.67 16.36
C ASP A 281 2.48 -15.23 15.97
N PRO A 282 2.16 -14.21 16.80
CA PRO A 282 2.62 -12.84 16.56
C PRO A 282 4.14 -12.70 16.55
N PHE A 283 4.85 -13.58 17.26
CA PHE A 283 6.28 -13.47 17.52
C PHE A 283 7.15 -14.40 16.66
N THR A 284 6.59 -14.88 15.54
CA THR A 284 7.31 -15.65 14.53
C THR A 284 6.97 -15.08 13.16
N PHE A 285 8.00 -14.70 12.38
CA PHE A 285 7.84 -14.31 10.99
C PHE A 285 7.32 -15.48 10.15
N ALA A 286 6.73 -15.20 8.99
CA ALA A 286 6.29 -16.25 8.07
C ALA A 286 7.44 -17.18 7.63
N GLY A 287 8.69 -16.68 7.60
CA GLY A 287 9.91 -17.45 7.36
C GLY A 287 10.40 -18.29 8.54
N GLY A 288 9.74 -18.24 9.70
CA GLY A 288 10.07 -19.02 10.89
C GLY A 288 11.06 -18.37 11.86
N SER A 289 11.70 -17.25 11.49
CA SER A 289 12.53 -16.48 12.41
C SER A 289 11.69 -15.86 13.53
N LYS A 290 12.29 -15.66 14.71
CA LYS A 290 11.60 -15.09 15.87
C LYS A 290 11.63 -13.56 15.87
N VAL A 291 10.57 -12.98 16.42
CA VAL A 291 10.49 -11.54 16.73
C VAL A 291 10.96 -11.36 18.16
N VAL A 292 12.16 -10.79 18.33
CA VAL A 292 12.81 -10.67 19.66
C VAL A 292 13.13 -9.23 20.04
N THR A 293 13.14 -8.33 19.06
CA THR A 293 13.34 -6.88 19.25
C THR A 293 12.12 -6.06 18.86
N THR A 294 12.06 -4.82 19.32
CA THR A 294 11.04 -3.83 18.89
C THR A 294 11.20 -3.47 17.41
N ALA A 295 12.41 -3.53 16.87
CA ALA A 295 12.70 -3.39 15.43
C ALA A 295 12.15 -4.58 14.63
N ASP A 296 12.29 -5.81 15.16
CA ASP A 296 11.67 -6.99 14.55
C ASP A 296 10.15 -6.85 14.52
N TRP A 297 9.54 -6.30 15.58
CA TRP A 297 8.11 -6.05 15.60
C TRP A 297 7.67 -5.08 14.50
N ALA A 298 8.45 -4.01 14.25
CA ALA A 298 8.17 -3.11 13.14
C ALA A 298 8.17 -3.85 11.79
N CYS A 299 9.13 -4.76 11.58
CA CYS A 299 9.16 -5.62 10.39
C CYS A 299 8.00 -6.63 10.35
N ARG A 300 7.68 -7.26 11.48
CA ARG A 300 6.57 -8.21 11.58
C ARG A 300 5.24 -7.54 11.32
N ARG A 301 5.04 -6.31 11.82
CA ARG A 301 3.86 -5.49 11.52
C ARG A 301 3.75 -5.18 10.03
N ALA A 302 4.86 -4.91 9.35
CA ALA A 302 4.87 -4.73 7.89
C ALA A 302 4.53 -6.04 7.16
N GLU A 303 5.10 -7.17 7.57
CA GLU A 303 4.76 -8.50 7.03
C GLU A 303 3.27 -8.81 7.20
N ILE A 304 2.72 -8.60 8.40
CA ILE A 304 1.29 -8.77 8.69
C ILE A 304 0.44 -7.89 7.78
N SER A 305 0.83 -6.62 7.59
CA SER A 305 0.14 -5.69 6.69
C SER A 305 0.12 -6.20 5.25
N THR A 306 1.23 -6.75 4.76
CA THR A 306 1.31 -7.33 3.41
C THR A 306 0.45 -8.59 3.29
N LEU A 307 0.50 -9.49 4.27
CA LEU A 307 -0.31 -10.72 4.27
C LEU A 307 -1.81 -10.40 4.32
N LEU A 308 -2.25 -9.48 5.17
CA LEU A 308 -3.64 -9.01 5.21
C LEU A 308 -4.09 -8.43 3.86
N GLN A 309 -3.26 -7.60 3.21
CA GLN A 309 -3.61 -7.04 1.91
C GLN A 309 -3.68 -8.09 0.79
N ASN A 310 -2.73 -9.03 0.76
CA ASN A 310 -2.69 -10.08 -0.24
C ASN A 310 -3.87 -11.05 -0.10
N ASP A 311 -4.12 -11.50 1.13
CA ASP A 311 -4.94 -12.69 1.38
C ASP A 311 -6.36 -12.35 1.88
N GLU A 312 -6.61 -11.13 2.39
CA GLU A 312 -7.90 -10.79 3.00
C GLU A 312 -8.52 -9.46 2.54
N LEU A 313 -7.79 -8.34 2.59
CA LEU A 313 -8.36 -6.99 2.45
C LEU A 313 -8.28 -6.43 1.02
N GLY A 314 -7.32 -6.89 0.22
CA GLY A 314 -6.92 -6.28 -1.04
C GLY A 314 -5.81 -5.25 -0.88
N MET A 315 -5.25 -4.79 -2.00
CA MET A 315 -4.06 -3.95 -2.03
C MET A 315 -4.40 -2.48 -1.77
N MET A 316 -3.78 -1.89 -0.74
CA MET A 316 -3.81 -0.45 -0.51
C MET A 316 -3.02 0.23 -1.65
N PRO A 317 -3.61 1.18 -2.39
CA PRO A 317 -2.86 1.95 -3.38
C PRO A 317 -1.70 2.71 -2.72
N ALA A 318 -0.70 3.06 -3.53
CA ALA A 318 0.28 4.05 -3.14
C ALA A 318 -0.40 5.39 -2.82
N ASP A 319 0.35 6.32 -2.21
CA ASP A 319 -0.19 7.65 -1.96
C ASP A 319 -0.54 8.35 -3.28
N PRO A 320 -1.70 9.01 -3.36
CA PRO A 320 -2.17 9.62 -4.60
C PRO A 320 -1.32 10.83 -4.99
N THR A 321 -1.28 11.17 -6.28
CA THR A 321 -0.54 12.33 -6.80
C THR A 321 -0.89 13.65 -6.09
N SER A 322 -2.16 13.85 -5.72
CA SER A 322 -2.59 15.05 -5.02
C SER A 322 -3.75 14.82 -4.06
N VAL A 323 -3.72 15.51 -2.93
CA VAL A 323 -4.82 15.68 -1.98
C VAL A 323 -4.93 17.16 -1.65
N THR A 324 -6.05 17.77 -2.01
CA THR A 324 -6.39 19.17 -1.67
C THR A 324 -7.63 19.19 -0.79
N ALA A 325 -7.77 20.26 -0.01
CA ALA A 325 -8.88 20.41 0.91
C ALA A 325 -9.32 21.87 1.05
N SER A 326 -10.62 22.06 1.28
CA SER A 326 -11.20 23.34 1.69
C SER A 326 -12.14 23.11 2.86
N PHE A 327 -12.28 24.12 3.71
CA PHE A 327 -13.12 24.04 4.90
C PHE A 327 -14.09 25.21 4.94
N SER A 328 -15.38 24.91 5.08
CA SER A 328 -16.45 25.92 5.18
C SER A 328 -17.52 25.46 6.15
N GLY A 329 -17.88 26.34 7.11
CA GLY A 329 -18.80 26.03 8.20
C GLY A 329 -18.30 24.86 9.05
N THR A 330 -18.88 23.68 8.85
CA THR A 330 -18.52 22.42 9.51
C THR A 330 -18.05 21.35 8.53
N THR A 331 -17.91 21.67 7.25
CA THR A 331 -17.66 20.68 6.20
C THR A 331 -16.22 20.80 5.72
N LEU A 332 -15.48 19.69 5.78
CA LEU A 332 -14.14 19.55 5.21
C LEU A 332 -14.27 18.88 3.85
N THR A 333 -14.24 19.65 2.76
CA THR A 333 -14.30 19.12 1.39
C THR A 333 -12.91 18.71 0.95
N ILE A 334 -12.74 17.45 0.58
CA ILE A 334 -11.47 16.83 0.22
C ILE A 334 -11.56 16.43 -1.26
N THR A 335 -10.56 16.80 -2.04
CA THR A 335 -10.42 16.36 -3.44
C THR A 335 -9.12 15.58 -3.57
N VAL A 336 -9.21 14.38 -4.12
CA VAL A 336 -8.08 13.48 -4.34
C VAL A 336 -7.93 13.24 -5.83
N THR A 337 -6.71 13.39 -6.34
CA THR A 337 -6.37 13.18 -7.75
C THR A 337 -5.25 12.16 -7.85
N ASP A 338 -5.46 11.14 -8.68
CA ASP A 338 -4.47 10.12 -8.96
C ASP A 338 -4.71 9.47 -10.33
N GLY A 339 -3.65 9.10 -11.04
CA GLY A 339 -3.75 8.44 -12.36
C GLY A 339 -4.66 9.15 -13.37
N GLY A 340 -4.68 10.49 -13.36
CA GLY A 340 -5.53 11.32 -14.24
C GLY A 340 -7.02 11.37 -13.87
N ARG A 341 -7.42 10.76 -12.74
CA ARG A 341 -8.80 10.78 -12.23
C ARG A 341 -8.87 11.59 -10.95
N SER A 342 -10.04 12.15 -10.66
CA SER A 342 -10.29 12.87 -9.41
C SER A 342 -11.62 12.46 -8.80
N ILE A 343 -11.65 12.41 -7.46
CA ILE A 343 -12.86 12.26 -6.67
C ILE A 343 -12.90 13.35 -5.60
N SER A 344 -14.10 13.69 -5.12
CA SER A 344 -14.27 14.60 -3.99
C SER A 344 -15.25 14.03 -2.98
N PHE A 345 -14.98 14.19 -1.69
CA PHE A 345 -15.85 13.77 -0.59
C PHE A 345 -15.71 14.73 0.59
N ALA A 346 -16.73 14.80 1.44
CA ALA A 346 -16.88 15.91 2.37
C ALA A 346 -17.36 15.45 3.76
N PRO A 347 -16.47 14.92 4.62
CA PRO A 347 -16.82 14.65 6.01
C PRO A 347 -17.24 15.93 6.75
N THR A 348 -18.16 15.78 7.69
CA THR A 348 -18.65 16.89 8.54
C THR A 348 -18.06 16.80 9.94
N ILE A 349 -17.74 17.95 10.52
CA ILE A 349 -17.13 18.10 11.84
C ILE A 349 -18.18 18.66 12.79
N THR A 350 -18.54 17.88 13.81
CA THR A 350 -19.30 18.38 14.94
C THR A 350 -18.34 18.75 16.07
N TYR A 351 -18.24 20.03 16.39
CA TYR A 351 -17.37 20.52 17.45
C TYR A 351 -17.96 20.25 18.85
N PRO A 352 -17.09 20.03 19.86
CA PRO A 352 -17.54 19.87 21.23
C PRO A 352 -18.05 21.18 21.82
N THR A 353 -18.84 21.08 22.89
CA THR A 353 -19.33 22.24 23.65
C THR A 353 -18.32 22.73 24.70
N THR A 354 -17.30 21.92 25.01
CA THR A 354 -16.25 22.24 25.98
C THR A 354 -14.86 21.96 25.39
N GLY A 355 -13.80 22.43 26.06
CA GLY A 355 -12.41 22.31 25.60
C GLY A 355 -11.91 23.53 24.83
N THR A 356 -10.68 23.47 24.33
CA THR A 356 -10.03 24.57 23.59
C THR A 356 -9.47 24.07 22.28
N ALA A 357 -9.64 24.84 21.22
CA ALA A 357 -9.10 24.53 19.90
C ALA A 357 -7.55 24.62 19.88
N PRO A 358 -6.85 23.84 19.05
CA PRO A 358 -7.39 22.79 18.18
C PRO A 358 -7.89 21.59 19.00
N PHE A 359 -9.05 21.06 18.63
CA PHE A 359 -9.74 20.01 19.39
C PHE A 359 -9.23 18.62 18.99
N PRO A 360 -9.07 17.69 19.94
CA PRO A 360 -8.99 16.28 19.59
C PRO A 360 -10.26 15.83 18.88
N ALA A 361 -10.19 14.76 18.10
CA ALA A 361 -11.33 14.28 17.32
C ALA A 361 -11.48 12.76 17.34
N ILE A 362 -12.70 12.27 17.08
CA ILE A 362 -12.97 10.89 16.70
C ILE A 362 -13.59 10.89 15.30
N ILE A 363 -12.98 10.16 14.38
CA ILE A 363 -13.57 9.86 13.07
C ILE A 363 -14.57 8.72 13.25
N GLY A 364 -15.84 8.98 12.96
CA GLY A 364 -16.89 7.97 12.92
C GLY A 364 -17.03 7.38 11.52
N ILE A 365 -16.79 6.09 11.37
CA ILE A 365 -17.08 5.34 10.13
C ILE A 365 -18.61 5.26 10.00
N GLY A 366 -19.19 6.03 9.10
CA GLY A 366 -20.64 6.25 8.97
C GLY A 366 -21.24 7.08 10.12
N GLY A 367 -20.60 7.07 11.29
CA GLY A 367 -21.00 7.75 12.52
C GLY A 367 -20.37 7.09 13.74
N ILE A 368 -20.79 7.50 14.93
CA ILE A 368 -20.42 6.85 16.20
C ILE A 368 -21.68 6.40 16.93
N SER A 369 -21.59 5.25 17.60
CA SER A 369 -22.63 4.72 18.50
C SER A 369 -22.21 4.76 19.97
N ILE A 370 -20.96 5.12 20.23
CA ILE A 370 -20.48 5.50 21.56
C ILE A 370 -20.98 6.92 21.93
N PRO A 371 -21.16 7.22 23.22
CA PRO A 371 -21.47 8.57 23.69
C PRO A 371 -20.42 9.58 23.23
N ARG A 372 -20.88 10.74 22.76
CA ARG A 372 -19.98 11.81 22.32
C ARG A 372 -19.20 12.35 23.52
N PRO A 373 -17.85 12.30 23.51
CA PRO A 373 -17.09 12.89 24.62
C PRO A 373 -17.20 14.42 24.61
N ALA A 374 -17.36 15.02 25.79
CA ALA A 374 -17.72 16.43 25.92
C ALA A 374 -16.70 17.44 25.35
N ALA A 375 -15.42 17.06 25.27
CA ALA A 375 -14.31 17.90 24.82
C ALA A 375 -13.63 17.39 23.52
N VAL A 376 -14.29 16.48 22.79
CA VAL A 376 -13.74 15.85 21.58
C VAL A 376 -14.68 16.09 20.41
N ALA A 377 -14.15 16.55 19.28
CA ALA A 377 -14.90 16.72 18.04
C ALA A 377 -15.26 15.35 17.43
N VAL A 378 -16.35 15.29 16.67
CA VAL A 378 -16.74 14.09 15.91
C VAL A 378 -16.70 14.42 14.43
N ILE A 379 -15.92 13.65 13.67
CA ILE A 379 -15.82 13.76 12.22
C ILE A 379 -16.63 12.62 11.62
N THR A 380 -17.79 12.91 11.03
CA THR A 380 -18.64 11.89 10.41
C THR A 380 -18.15 11.63 8.98
N PHE A 381 -17.63 10.43 8.74
CA PHE A 381 -17.15 10.00 7.43
C PHE A 381 -18.19 9.10 6.75
N ASN A 382 -18.72 9.53 5.61
CA ASN A 382 -19.61 8.72 4.79
C ASN A 382 -18.82 7.61 4.07
N ASN A 383 -18.70 6.46 4.74
CA ASN A 383 -17.97 5.31 4.21
C ASN A 383 -18.75 4.59 3.08
N ASP A 384 -20.08 4.62 3.09
CA ASP A 384 -20.92 3.99 2.05
C ASP A 384 -20.68 4.60 0.66
N ASP A 385 -20.44 5.91 0.59
CA ASP A 385 -20.07 6.61 -0.64
C ASP A 385 -18.61 6.37 -1.05
N MET A 386 -17.73 6.08 -0.08
CA MET A 386 -16.33 5.74 -0.38
C MET A 386 -16.20 4.32 -0.96
N GLY A 387 -16.86 3.35 -0.33
CA GLY A 387 -16.96 1.97 -0.76
C GLY A 387 -18.31 1.39 -0.32
N ALA A 388 -19.16 1.03 -1.28
CA ALA A 388 -20.52 0.61 -1.00
C ALA A 388 -20.57 -0.72 -0.25
N GLN A 389 -21.63 -0.91 0.54
CA GLN A 389 -21.83 -2.12 1.36
C GLN A 389 -23.30 -2.53 1.50
N ASN A 390 -24.09 -2.45 0.43
CA ASN A 390 -25.51 -2.86 0.50
C ASN A 390 -25.65 -4.38 0.51
N ASP A 391 -24.83 -5.06 -0.29
CA ASP A 391 -24.83 -6.51 -0.55
C ASP A 391 -23.64 -6.86 -1.47
N GLN A 392 -23.60 -8.10 -2.00
CA GLN A 392 -22.62 -8.53 -3.00
C GLN A 392 -22.55 -7.66 -4.27
N SER A 393 -23.68 -7.07 -4.68
CA SER A 393 -23.72 -6.22 -5.88
C SER A 393 -22.95 -4.90 -5.68
N SER A 394 -22.53 -4.59 -4.45
CA SER A 394 -21.75 -3.40 -4.10
C SER A 394 -20.26 -3.51 -4.45
N ARG A 395 -19.79 -4.68 -4.89
CA ARG A 395 -18.36 -4.93 -5.19
C ARG A 395 -17.83 -3.91 -6.18
N GLY A 396 -16.73 -3.25 -5.82
CA GLY A 396 -16.06 -2.30 -6.70
C GLY A 396 -16.86 -1.02 -6.96
N LYS A 397 -17.86 -0.68 -6.12
CA LYS A 397 -18.65 0.55 -6.23
C LYS A 397 -18.31 1.52 -5.11
N GLY A 398 -18.26 2.81 -5.43
CA GLY A 398 -17.90 3.90 -4.50
C GLY A 398 -16.72 4.72 -5.02
N LYS A 399 -16.48 5.87 -4.39
CA LYS A 399 -15.47 6.85 -4.83
C LYS A 399 -14.07 6.26 -4.91
N PHE A 400 -13.68 5.39 -3.98
CA PHE A 400 -12.39 4.71 -4.04
C PHE A 400 -12.20 3.97 -5.37
N PHE A 401 -13.23 3.22 -5.81
CA PHE A 401 -13.17 2.43 -7.03
C PHE A 401 -13.38 3.28 -8.30
N THR A 402 -14.01 4.45 -8.19
CA THR A 402 -14.01 5.47 -9.26
C THR A 402 -12.59 6.01 -9.50
N LEU A 403 -11.83 6.25 -8.43
CA LEU A 403 -10.43 6.70 -8.54
C LEU A 403 -9.52 5.55 -9.01
N TYR A 404 -9.73 4.34 -8.49
CA TYR A 404 -8.95 3.14 -8.76
C TYR A 404 -9.76 2.03 -9.45
N PRO A 405 -10.14 2.18 -10.73
CA PRO A 405 -11.00 1.21 -11.42
C PRO A 405 -10.36 -0.18 -11.61
N ASN A 406 -9.04 -0.28 -11.48
CA ASN A 406 -8.32 -1.56 -11.55
C ASN A 406 -8.24 -2.28 -10.19
N ASN A 407 -8.72 -1.66 -9.11
CA ASN A 407 -8.66 -2.21 -7.76
C ASN A 407 -10.04 -2.68 -7.26
N THR A 408 -10.91 -3.13 -8.17
CA THR A 408 -12.28 -3.60 -7.85
C THR A 408 -12.31 -4.86 -7.00
N ALA A 409 -11.19 -5.59 -6.93
CA ALA A 409 -11.01 -6.77 -6.08
C ALA A 409 -10.80 -6.43 -4.60
N ALA A 410 -10.45 -5.19 -4.25
CA ALA A 410 -10.28 -4.78 -2.86
C ALA A 410 -11.61 -4.74 -2.08
N GLY A 411 -11.51 -4.97 -0.77
CA GLY A 411 -12.63 -4.89 0.16
C GLY A 411 -13.07 -3.45 0.45
N ALA A 412 -14.35 -3.27 0.76
CA ALA A 412 -14.87 -1.96 1.17
C ALA A 412 -14.19 -1.44 2.45
N THR A 413 -13.82 -2.31 3.40
CA THR A 413 -13.14 -1.89 4.64
C THR A 413 -11.75 -1.27 4.38
N LEU A 414 -11.01 -1.81 3.40
CA LEU A 414 -9.75 -1.23 2.93
C LEU A 414 -9.98 0.13 2.27
N ALA A 415 -11.00 0.25 1.42
CA ALA A 415 -11.38 1.51 0.79
C ALA A 415 -11.76 2.59 1.83
N TRP A 416 -12.44 2.21 2.91
CA TRP A 416 -12.76 3.12 4.01
C TRP A 416 -11.51 3.54 4.78
N ALA A 417 -10.60 2.60 5.07
CA ALA A 417 -9.32 2.90 5.69
C ALA A 417 -8.51 3.89 4.83
N TRP A 418 -8.45 3.67 3.50
CA TRP A 418 -7.86 4.64 2.57
C TRP A 418 -8.53 6.00 2.68
N GLY A 419 -9.86 6.06 2.72
CA GLY A 419 -10.62 7.31 2.93
C GLY A 419 -10.23 8.03 4.21
N VAL A 420 -10.08 7.31 5.33
CA VAL A 420 -9.58 7.88 6.60
C VAL A 420 -8.16 8.43 6.46
N ARG A 421 -7.25 7.76 5.74
CA ARG A 421 -5.90 8.30 5.47
C ARG A 421 -5.98 9.64 4.75
N ARG A 422 -6.88 9.77 3.78
CA ARG A 422 -7.10 11.03 3.03
C ARG A 422 -7.76 12.12 3.90
N ILE A 423 -8.60 11.75 4.86
CA ILE A 423 -9.11 12.69 5.88
C ILE A 423 -7.96 13.24 6.72
N MET A 424 -7.04 12.38 7.19
CA MET A 424 -5.87 12.83 7.94
C MET A 424 -4.97 13.75 7.11
N ASP A 425 -4.72 13.41 5.84
CA ASP A 425 -3.96 14.26 4.91
C ASP A 425 -4.60 15.64 4.73
N ALA A 426 -5.94 15.69 4.65
CA ALA A 426 -6.68 16.94 4.51
C ALA A 426 -6.67 17.79 5.79
N LEU A 427 -6.83 17.17 6.97
CA LEU A 427 -6.81 17.88 8.26
C LEU A 427 -5.44 18.54 8.52
N GLU A 428 -4.34 17.86 8.20
CA GLU A 428 -2.99 18.41 8.33
C GLU A 428 -2.77 19.66 7.45
N LYS A 429 -3.45 19.73 6.31
CA LYS A 429 -3.40 20.88 5.39
C LYS A 429 -4.43 21.96 5.69
N THR A 430 -5.32 21.74 6.66
CA THR A 430 -6.46 22.63 6.90
C THR A 430 -6.59 23.07 8.36
N PRO A 431 -5.67 23.93 8.88
CA PRO A 431 -5.72 24.40 10.26
C PRO A 431 -7.04 25.11 10.65
N ALA A 432 -7.74 25.68 9.66
CA ALA A 432 -9.06 26.29 9.84
C ALA A 432 -10.13 25.32 10.36
N ALA A 433 -9.94 24.00 10.17
CA ALA A 433 -10.79 22.96 10.75
C ALA A 433 -10.60 22.80 12.26
N ARG A 434 -9.61 23.46 12.88
CA ARG A 434 -9.38 23.49 14.34
C ARG A 434 -9.36 22.10 14.98
N ILE A 435 -8.80 21.10 14.29
CA ILE A 435 -8.59 19.74 14.81
C ILE A 435 -7.11 19.53 15.11
N ASP A 436 -6.80 18.95 16.27
CA ASP A 436 -5.45 18.50 16.62
C ASP A 436 -5.22 17.13 15.97
N THR A 437 -4.49 17.11 14.86
CA THR A 437 -4.21 15.89 14.10
C THR A 437 -3.34 14.88 14.84
N LYS A 438 -2.70 15.29 15.95
CA LYS A 438 -1.94 14.38 16.83
C LYS A 438 -2.83 13.63 17.82
N ARG A 439 -4.12 13.98 17.91
CA ARG A 439 -5.09 13.44 18.87
C ARG A 439 -6.39 13.07 18.19
N VAL A 440 -6.28 12.18 17.18
CA VAL A 440 -7.43 11.67 16.43
C VAL A 440 -7.64 10.19 16.70
N GLY A 441 -8.85 9.83 17.13
CA GLY A 441 -9.32 8.46 17.25
C GLY A 441 -10.22 8.05 16.07
N VAL A 442 -10.55 6.77 15.99
CA VAL A 442 -11.52 6.22 15.03
C VAL A 442 -12.49 5.27 15.75
N SER A 443 -13.77 5.33 15.40
CA SER A 443 -14.80 4.45 15.95
C SER A 443 -15.90 4.16 14.92
N GLY A 444 -16.69 3.13 15.21
CA GLY A 444 -17.84 2.68 14.44
C GLY A 444 -18.45 1.47 15.11
N CYS A 445 -19.71 1.17 14.82
CA CYS A 445 -20.39 -0.01 15.35
C CYS A 445 -20.71 -1.05 14.28
N SER A 446 -20.69 -2.34 14.63
CA SER A 446 -21.08 -3.44 13.73
C SER A 446 -20.20 -3.47 12.47
N ARG A 447 -20.79 -3.50 11.27
CA ARG A 447 -20.08 -3.33 9.97
C ARG A 447 -19.13 -2.13 9.93
N ASN A 448 -19.51 -1.01 10.53
CA ASN A 448 -18.64 0.16 10.61
C ASN A 448 -17.57 0.02 11.70
N GLY A 449 -17.78 -0.82 12.70
CA GLY A 449 -16.76 -1.23 13.67
C GLY A 449 -15.65 -2.06 13.03
N LYS A 450 -15.99 -2.95 12.09
CA LYS A 450 -15.01 -3.67 11.22
C LYS A 450 -14.14 -2.64 10.48
N GLY A 451 -14.80 -1.65 9.85
CA GLY A 451 -14.13 -0.54 9.19
C GLY A 451 -13.22 0.29 10.09
N ALA A 452 -13.67 0.60 11.31
CA ALA A 452 -12.89 1.37 12.28
C ALA A 452 -11.62 0.63 12.71
N LEU A 453 -11.69 -0.69 12.90
CA LEU A 453 -10.52 -1.52 13.18
C LEU A 453 -9.51 -1.47 12.03
N VAL A 454 -9.95 -1.70 10.79
CA VAL A 454 -9.07 -1.68 9.61
C VAL A 454 -8.44 -0.30 9.42
N ALA A 455 -9.22 0.78 9.58
CA ALA A 455 -8.70 2.14 9.55
C ALA A 455 -7.65 2.39 10.65
N GLY A 456 -7.92 1.96 11.87
CA GLY A 456 -6.97 2.05 12.98
C GLY A 456 -5.67 1.30 12.71
N ALA A 457 -5.73 0.10 12.13
CA ALA A 457 -4.56 -0.71 11.81
C ALA A 457 -3.68 -0.08 10.71
N PHE A 458 -4.29 0.44 9.65
CA PHE A 458 -3.61 0.93 8.44
C PHE A 458 -3.30 2.44 8.42
N GLU A 459 -3.87 3.24 9.33
CA GLU A 459 -3.52 4.66 9.49
C GLU A 459 -2.73 4.87 10.80
N PRO A 460 -1.39 4.98 10.75
CA PRO A 460 -0.56 5.12 11.95
C PRO A 460 -0.78 6.44 12.72
N ARG A 461 -1.39 7.47 12.11
CA ARG A 461 -1.71 8.75 12.78
C ARG A 461 -2.95 8.67 13.70
N ILE A 462 -3.77 7.61 13.59
CA ILE A 462 -4.86 7.37 14.54
C ILE A 462 -4.28 6.90 15.88
N VAL A 463 -4.47 7.67 16.95
CA VAL A 463 -3.89 7.37 18.27
C VAL A 463 -4.77 6.50 19.16
N LEU A 464 -6.07 6.38 18.83
CA LEU A 464 -7.04 5.56 19.55
C LEU A 464 -8.02 4.88 18.60
N THR A 465 -8.13 3.55 18.64
CA THR A 465 -9.07 2.77 17.84
C THR A 465 -10.13 2.15 18.74
N ILE A 466 -11.41 2.42 18.46
CA ILE A 466 -12.56 1.99 19.27
C ILE A 466 -13.59 1.25 18.39
N PRO A 467 -13.34 -0.03 18.04
CA PRO A 467 -14.36 -0.84 17.39
C PRO A 467 -15.44 -1.21 18.42
N GLN A 468 -16.70 -0.94 18.08
CA GLN A 468 -17.84 -1.32 18.90
C GLN A 468 -18.61 -2.47 18.23
N GLU A 469 -18.80 -3.58 18.95
CA GLU A 469 -19.62 -4.73 18.56
C GLU A 469 -19.34 -5.17 17.12
N SER A 470 -18.06 -5.24 16.77
CA SER A 470 -17.64 -5.43 15.38
C SER A 470 -17.76 -6.89 14.91
N GLY A 471 -17.66 -7.84 15.84
CA GLY A 471 -17.84 -9.27 15.62
C GLY A 471 -16.94 -9.85 14.52
N SER A 472 -17.48 -10.79 13.75
CA SER A 472 -16.81 -11.46 12.63
C SER A 472 -16.22 -10.47 11.63
N GLY A 473 -14.94 -10.61 11.29
CA GLY A 473 -14.28 -9.64 10.42
C GLY A 473 -13.94 -8.29 11.08
N GLY A 474 -14.12 -8.21 12.40
CA GLY A 474 -13.69 -7.13 13.27
C GLY A 474 -12.83 -7.71 14.39
N THR A 475 -13.37 -7.76 15.61
CA THR A 475 -12.68 -8.26 16.79
C THR A 475 -12.58 -9.78 16.87
N ASP A 476 -13.44 -10.53 16.17
CA ASP A 476 -13.41 -12.00 16.16
C ASP A 476 -12.26 -12.56 15.35
N THR A 477 -11.78 -13.75 15.74
CA THR A 477 -10.89 -14.55 14.88
C THR A 477 -11.68 -15.49 13.96
N TRP A 478 -11.19 -15.70 12.75
CA TRP A 478 -11.81 -16.61 11.80
C TRP A 478 -11.85 -18.05 12.31
N ARG A 479 -10.74 -18.51 12.90
CA ARG A 479 -10.59 -19.90 13.39
C ARG A 479 -11.51 -20.24 14.57
N ILE A 480 -11.63 -19.34 15.55
CA ILE A 480 -12.50 -19.59 16.70
C ILE A 480 -13.96 -19.50 16.27
N SER A 481 -14.33 -18.53 15.42
CA SER A 481 -15.71 -18.41 14.90
C SER A 481 -16.15 -19.67 14.14
N ASP A 482 -15.29 -20.21 13.27
CA ASP A 482 -15.54 -21.49 12.59
C ASP A 482 -15.76 -22.65 13.57
N SER A 483 -15.00 -22.69 14.67
CA SER A 483 -15.11 -23.78 15.65
C SER A 483 -16.34 -23.68 16.53
N ILE A 484 -16.70 -22.49 17.02
CA ILE A 484 -17.92 -22.35 17.83
C ILE A 484 -19.18 -22.54 16.98
N ASN A 485 -19.13 -22.17 15.68
CA ASN A 485 -20.18 -22.48 14.73
C ASN A 485 -20.36 -24.00 14.54
N LYS A 486 -19.26 -24.74 14.30
CA LYS A 486 -19.29 -26.21 14.22
C LYS A 486 -19.79 -26.88 15.49
N ASN A 487 -19.62 -26.24 16.64
CA ASN A 487 -20.09 -26.71 17.94
C ASN A 487 -21.51 -26.24 18.29
N GLY A 488 -22.25 -25.68 17.33
CA GLY A 488 -23.69 -25.39 17.46
C GLY A 488 -24.06 -23.96 17.86
N THR A 489 -23.09 -23.05 18.03
CA THR A 489 -23.38 -21.62 18.26
C THR A 489 -23.65 -20.92 16.93
N SER A 490 -24.76 -20.18 16.80
CA SER A 490 -25.06 -19.44 15.56
C SER A 490 -24.26 -18.14 15.47
N THR A 491 -22.94 -18.27 15.25
CA THR A 491 -22.04 -17.15 15.02
C THR A 491 -21.82 -16.92 13.52
N GLN A 492 -21.56 -15.67 13.14
CA GLN A 492 -21.10 -15.32 11.80
C GLN A 492 -19.69 -15.90 11.55
N THR A 493 -19.47 -16.55 10.41
CA THR A 493 -18.18 -17.16 10.01
C THR A 493 -17.61 -16.49 8.77
N ALA A 494 -16.36 -16.83 8.41
CA ALA A 494 -15.74 -16.35 7.19
C ALA A 494 -16.53 -16.74 5.93
N SER A 495 -17.06 -17.97 5.87
CA SER A 495 -17.84 -18.44 4.71
C SER A 495 -19.18 -17.71 4.55
N GLU A 496 -19.79 -17.30 5.66
CA GLU A 496 -21.07 -16.59 5.66
C GLU A 496 -20.88 -15.11 5.30
N ILE A 497 -19.92 -14.45 5.95
CA ILE A 497 -19.73 -13.00 5.83
C ILE A 497 -19.34 -12.55 4.42
N ILE A 498 -18.62 -13.39 3.66
CA ILE A 498 -18.27 -13.11 2.26
C ILE A 498 -19.46 -13.22 1.32
N GLY A 499 -20.57 -13.85 1.74
CA GLY A 499 -21.83 -13.94 1.00
C GLY A 499 -22.76 -12.77 1.33
N GLU A 500 -22.66 -12.20 2.53
CA GLU A 500 -23.47 -11.04 2.94
C GLU A 500 -23.06 -9.76 2.20
N ASN A 501 -21.76 -9.48 2.16
CA ASN A 501 -21.28 -8.18 1.70
C ASN A 501 -19.87 -8.19 1.09
N VAL A 502 -19.37 -7.00 0.74
CA VAL A 502 -18.11 -6.80 0.00
C VAL A 502 -17.00 -6.21 0.85
N TRP A 503 -17.06 -6.43 2.17
CA TRP A 503 -16.13 -5.85 3.15
C TRP A 503 -14.68 -6.27 2.97
N PHE A 504 -14.43 -7.50 2.50
CA PHE A 504 -13.11 -8.10 2.29
C PHE A 504 -12.77 -8.16 0.80
N GLY A 505 -11.48 -8.30 0.48
CA GLY A 505 -11.00 -8.52 -0.88
C GLY A 505 -11.39 -9.90 -1.42
N THR A 506 -11.49 -10.04 -2.74
CA THR A 506 -11.95 -11.30 -3.36
C THR A 506 -10.97 -12.46 -3.18
N THR A 507 -9.70 -12.17 -2.88
CA THR A 507 -8.68 -13.18 -2.55
C THR A 507 -9.01 -13.92 -1.25
N PHE A 508 -9.76 -13.30 -0.33
CA PHE A 508 -10.20 -13.94 0.91
C PHE A 508 -11.11 -15.15 0.66
N ASN A 509 -11.89 -15.12 -0.42
CA ASN A 509 -12.89 -16.15 -0.73
C ASN A 509 -12.27 -17.54 -0.83
N GLN A 510 -11.03 -17.67 -1.29
CA GLN A 510 -10.37 -18.97 -1.40
C GLN A 510 -10.15 -19.63 -0.02
N PHE A 511 -9.95 -18.82 1.02
CA PHE A 511 -9.76 -19.30 2.40
C PHE A 511 -11.11 -19.48 3.08
N ALA A 512 -11.99 -18.48 2.97
CA ALA A 512 -13.31 -18.48 3.56
C ALA A 512 -14.20 -19.64 3.08
N THR A 513 -14.07 -20.06 1.81
CA THR A 513 -14.87 -21.18 1.25
C THR A 513 -14.24 -22.55 1.44
N THR A 514 -12.93 -22.64 1.69
CA THR A 514 -12.23 -23.93 1.80
C THR A 514 -11.74 -24.23 3.21
N SER A 515 -10.93 -23.35 3.79
CA SER A 515 -10.46 -23.44 5.17
C SER A 515 -9.69 -22.18 5.57
N VAL A 516 -10.16 -21.51 6.62
CA VAL A 516 -9.45 -20.38 7.25
C VAL A 516 -8.12 -20.80 7.89
N ASN A 517 -7.88 -22.10 8.11
CA ASN A 517 -6.61 -22.60 8.61
C ASN A 517 -5.45 -22.35 7.63
N LYS A 518 -5.75 -22.24 6.34
CA LYS A 518 -4.77 -21.95 5.28
C LYS A 518 -4.40 -20.47 5.17
N LEU A 519 -5.11 -19.59 5.89
CA LEU A 519 -4.83 -18.16 5.92
C LEU A 519 -3.66 -17.88 6.87
N PRO A 520 -2.55 -17.26 6.42
CA PRO A 520 -1.36 -17.03 7.26
C PRO A 520 -1.52 -15.91 8.29
N ILE A 521 -2.72 -15.36 8.41
CA ILE A 521 -3.11 -14.34 9.38
C ILE A 521 -4.41 -14.75 10.09
N ASP A 522 -4.70 -14.02 11.16
CA ASP A 522 -6.02 -13.98 11.81
C ASP A 522 -6.16 -12.62 12.50
N HIS A 523 -7.35 -12.26 12.96
CA HIS A 523 -7.67 -10.89 13.35
C HIS A 523 -7.01 -10.41 14.65
N HIS A 524 -6.48 -11.30 15.49
CA HIS A 524 -5.60 -10.89 16.59
C HIS A 524 -4.32 -10.21 16.09
N LEU A 525 -3.86 -10.53 14.87
CA LEU A 525 -2.75 -9.84 14.21
C LEU A 525 -3.18 -8.50 13.60
N LEU A 526 -4.40 -8.41 13.03
CA LEU A 526 -4.96 -7.14 12.56
C LEU A 526 -5.10 -6.14 13.72
N ILE A 527 -5.64 -6.58 14.86
CA ILE A 527 -5.67 -5.79 16.10
C ILE A 527 -4.23 -5.43 16.49
N GLY A 528 -3.31 -6.40 16.47
CA GLY A 528 -1.89 -6.22 16.74
C GLY A 528 -1.23 -5.08 15.95
N MET A 529 -1.63 -4.82 14.70
CA MET A 529 -1.10 -3.69 13.90
C MET A 529 -1.39 -2.31 14.51
N VAL A 530 -2.31 -2.20 15.46
CA VAL A 530 -2.55 -0.96 16.19
C VAL A 530 -1.44 -0.69 17.21
N ALA A 531 -0.80 -1.73 17.75
CA ALA A 531 0.22 -1.59 18.78
C ALA A 531 1.42 -0.72 18.34
N PRO A 532 1.95 0.15 19.24
CA PRO A 532 1.60 0.31 20.66
C PRO A 532 0.51 1.37 20.92
N ARG A 533 -0.23 1.82 19.89
CA ARG A 533 -1.25 2.88 20.01
C ARG A 533 -2.44 2.42 20.86
N GLY A 534 -3.31 3.36 21.22
CA GLY A 534 -4.50 3.11 22.02
C GLY A 534 -5.49 2.22 21.27
N PHE A 535 -5.97 1.17 21.91
CA PHE A 535 -7.01 0.29 21.40
C PHE A 535 -8.00 -0.05 22.51
N PHE A 536 -9.29 0.16 22.26
CA PHE A 536 -10.36 -0.20 23.20
C PHE A 536 -11.54 -0.84 22.49
N ALA A 537 -11.67 -2.16 22.60
CA ALA A 537 -12.83 -2.88 22.07
C ALA A 537 -14.02 -2.80 23.04
N ILE A 538 -15.19 -2.47 22.50
CA ILE A 538 -16.46 -2.45 23.22
C ILE A 538 -17.34 -3.51 22.58
N ASP A 539 -17.47 -4.67 23.20
CA ASP A 539 -18.23 -5.80 22.66
C ASP A 539 -19.32 -6.24 23.64
N GLN A 540 -20.12 -7.23 23.24
CA GLN A 540 -21.15 -7.79 24.09
C GLN A 540 -21.21 -9.31 24.00
N VAL A 541 -21.75 -9.94 25.05
CA VAL A 541 -21.80 -11.41 25.17
C VAL A 541 -23.17 -12.03 24.90
N ALA A 542 -24.21 -11.22 24.74
CA ALA A 542 -25.59 -11.68 24.62
C ALA A 542 -26.06 -11.90 23.17
N ILE A 543 -25.20 -11.66 22.17
CA ILE A 543 -25.50 -11.88 20.75
C ILE A 543 -24.50 -12.88 20.17
N ASP A 544 -24.95 -14.11 19.95
CA ASP A 544 -24.14 -15.20 19.40
C ASP A 544 -23.55 -14.87 18.03
N TRP A 545 -24.27 -14.10 17.20
CA TRP A 545 -23.84 -13.69 15.87
C TRP A 545 -22.50 -12.94 15.88
N LEU A 546 -22.20 -12.23 16.97
CA LEU A 546 -20.97 -11.45 17.18
C LEU A 546 -19.82 -12.28 17.74
N GLY A 547 -19.94 -13.60 17.80
CA GLY A 547 -18.91 -14.52 18.26
C GLY A 547 -18.21 -14.13 19.58
N PRO A 548 -18.91 -13.91 20.71
CA PRO A 548 -18.30 -13.33 21.91
C PRO A 548 -17.04 -14.06 22.43
N PHE A 549 -17.01 -15.40 22.36
CA PHE A 549 -15.81 -16.19 22.70
C PHE A 549 -14.67 -15.99 21.68
N SER A 550 -15.00 -15.84 20.40
CA SER A 550 -14.04 -15.54 19.33
C SER A 550 -13.40 -14.18 19.52
N SER A 551 -14.20 -13.13 19.74
CA SER A 551 -13.71 -11.80 20.10
C SER A 551 -12.84 -11.84 21.37
N TYR A 552 -13.29 -12.53 22.43
CA TYR A 552 -12.51 -12.63 23.66
C TYR A 552 -11.13 -13.29 23.43
N GLY A 553 -11.08 -14.43 22.75
CA GLY A 553 -9.84 -15.13 22.42
C GLY A 553 -8.91 -14.29 21.54
N SER A 554 -9.46 -13.55 20.59
CA SER A 554 -8.73 -12.60 19.74
C SER A 554 -8.08 -11.49 20.56
N LEU A 555 -8.86 -10.84 21.42
CA LEU A 555 -8.43 -9.71 22.24
C LEU A 555 -7.38 -10.11 23.28
N VAL A 556 -7.55 -11.27 23.93
CA VAL A 556 -6.53 -11.84 24.82
C VAL A 556 -5.24 -12.13 24.05
N SER A 557 -5.35 -12.68 22.84
CA SER A 557 -4.19 -13.00 21.98
C SER A 557 -3.45 -11.76 21.51
N ALA A 558 -4.16 -10.75 21.00
CA ALA A 558 -3.58 -9.51 20.56
C ALA A 558 -2.92 -8.74 21.71
N ARG A 559 -3.47 -8.78 22.93
CA ARG A 559 -2.91 -8.10 24.10
C ARG A 559 -1.48 -8.53 24.43
N THR A 560 -1.09 -9.74 24.07
CA THR A 560 0.29 -10.22 24.25
C THR A 560 1.31 -9.36 23.51
N ILE A 561 0.93 -8.77 22.37
CA ILE A 561 1.77 -7.86 21.57
C ILE A 561 2.03 -6.56 22.34
N TRP A 562 0.99 -5.96 22.92
CA TRP A 562 1.15 -4.76 23.77
C TRP A 562 1.97 -5.07 25.03
N ASN A 563 1.77 -6.23 25.65
CA ASN A 563 2.58 -6.66 26.80
C ASN A 563 4.06 -6.76 26.42
N ALA A 564 4.37 -7.44 25.32
CA ALA A 564 5.73 -7.60 24.83
C ALA A 564 6.39 -6.26 24.44
N LEU A 565 5.62 -5.29 23.95
CA LEU A 565 6.09 -3.94 23.65
C LEU A 565 6.20 -3.01 24.88
N GLY A 566 5.87 -3.49 26.09
CA GLY A 566 5.85 -2.66 27.30
C GLY A 566 4.73 -1.61 27.33
N ALA A 567 3.66 -1.82 26.55
CA ALA A 567 2.54 -0.91 26.36
C ALA A 567 1.20 -1.53 26.81
N SER A 568 1.22 -2.44 27.81
CA SER A 568 0.04 -3.23 28.24
C SER A 568 -1.20 -2.41 28.61
N THR A 569 -1.01 -1.17 29.08
CA THR A 569 -2.10 -0.24 29.41
C THR A 569 -2.69 0.48 28.20
N SER A 570 -2.11 0.31 27.01
CA SER A 570 -2.62 0.92 25.78
C SER A 570 -3.64 0.06 25.04
N MET A 571 -3.86 -1.18 25.46
CA MET A 571 -4.92 -2.02 24.95
C MET A 571 -5.87 -2.44 26.06
N GLY A 572 -7.15 -2.26 25.83
CA GLY A 572 -8.22 -2.76 26.69
C GLY A 572 -9.40 -3.30 25.90
N TYR A 573 -10.26 -4.01 26.61
CA TYR A 573 -11.53 -4.49 26.08
C TYR A 573 -12.57 -4.60 27.19
N SER A 574 -13.82 -4.47 26.78
CA SER A 574 -14.97 -4.67 27.66
C SER A 574 -16.07 -5.40 26.92
N GLN A 575 -16.45 -6.58 27.41
CA GLN A 575 -17.60 -7.32 26.93
C GLN A 575 -18.73 -7.28 27.97
N SER A 576 -19.83 -6.61 27.67
CA SER A 576 -21.00 -6.48 28.55
C SER A 576 -22.18 -7.34 28.10
N ALA A 577 -23.27 -7.34 28.86
CA ALA A 577 -24.53 -7.97 28.49
C ALA A 577 -25.70 -7.01 28.72
N GLY A 578 -26.90 -7.38 28.23
CA GLY A 578 -28.15 -6.71 28.62
C GLY A 578 -28.43 -5.37 27.93
N HIS A 579 -27.91 -5.17 26.72
CA HIS A 579 -28.22 -4.01 25.89
C HIS A 579 -28.45 -4.43 24.43
N ASN A 580 -29.17 -3.59 23.68
CA ASN A 580 -29.41 -3.81 22.25
C ASN A 580 -28.11 -3.65 21.45
N HIS A 581 -28.05 -4.29 20.27
CA HIS A 581 -26.94 -4.13 19.35
C HIS A 581 -26.67 -2.65 19.04
N CYS A 582 -25.40 -2.23 19.15
CA CYS A 582 -24.94 -0.85 18.99
C CYS A 582 -25.52 0.17 19.98
N SER A 583 -26.29 -0.25 20.97
CA SER A 583 -26.70 0.60 22.08
C SER A 583 -25.62 0.57 23.14
N PHE A 584 -24.89 1.67 23.31
CA PHE A 584 -23.82 1.73 24.30
C PHE A 584 -24.37 1.62 25.73
N PRO A 585 -23.91 0.66 26.55
CA PRO A 585 -24.37 0.50 27.92
C PRO A 585 -23.65 1.49 28.85
N SER A 586 -24.42 2.15 29.73
CA SER A 586 -23.87 3.12 30.68
C SER A 586 -22.83 2.52 31.64
N THR A 587 -22.86 1.21 31.87
CA THR A 587 -21.89 0.47 32.69
C THR A 587 -20.46 0.52 32.13
N GLN A 588 -20.30 0.80 30.83
CA GLN A 588 -18.99 0.94 30.17
C GLN A 588 -18.53 2.40 30.06
N GLN A 589 -19.31 3.39 30.50
CA GLN A 589 -19.00 4.81 30.31
C GLN A 589 -17.65 5.20 30.90
N THR A 590 -17.38 4.83 32.15
CA THR A 590 -16.10 5.15 32.83
C THR A 590 -14.90 4.52 32.13
N GLN A 591 -15.11 3.38 31.46
CA GLN A 591 -14.07 2.68 30.73
C GLN A 591 -13.75 3.39 29.41
N LEU A 592 -14.78 3.80 28.67
CA LEU A 592 -14.63 4.64 27.48
C LEU A 592 -13.93 5.96 27.83
N ASP A 593 -14.38 6.63 28.88
CA ASP A 593 -13.81 7.90 29.34
C ASP A 593 -12.32 7.75 29.67
N ALA A 594 -11.90 6.66 30.30
CA ALA A 594 -10.50 6.43 30.62
C ALA A 594 -9.60 6.41 29.36
N PHE A 595 -10.03 5.72 28.29
CA PHE A 595 -9.28 5.68 27.02
C PHE A 595 -9.30 7.02 26.30
N VAL A 596 -10.46 7.68 26.23
CA VAL A 596 -10.56 9.03 25.64
C VAL A 596 -9.67 10.03 26.39
N ASN A 597 -9.72 10.01 27.72
CA ASN A 597 -8.92 10.89 28.58
C ASN A 597 -7.42 10.65 28.36
N ARG A 598 -6.99 9.39 28.32
CA ARG A 598 -5.59 9.01 28.11
C ARG A 598 -5.06 9.43 26.74
N PHE A 599 -5.74 9.02 25.67
CA PHE A 599 -5.20 9.08 24.31
C PHE A 599 -5.61 10.32 23.53
N LEU A 600 -6.74 10.94 23.86
CA LEU A 600 -7.24 12.12 23.15
C LEU A 600 -7.16 13.40 24.00
N LEU A 601 -7.25 13.32 25.32
CA LEU A 601 -7.15 14.50 26.20
C LEU A 601 -5.78 14.65 26.88
N GLY A 602 -4.89 13.66 26.76
CA GLY A 602 -3.54 13.70 27.31
C GLY A 602 -3.46 13.53 28.83
N GLN A 603 -4.49 12.97 29.46
CA GLN A 603 -4.50 12.66 30.89
C GLN A 603 -3.70 11.39 31.17
N THR A 604 -2.40 11.55 31.43
CA THR A 604 -1.44 10.45 31.62
C THR A 604 -1.64 9.61 32.89
N THR A 605 -2.60 9.96 33.75
CA THR A 605 -2.95 9.19 34.95
C THR A 605 -4.25 8.40 34.80
N ALA A 606 -4.99 8.55 33.70
CA ALA A 606 -6.20 7.80 33.45
C ALA A 606 -5.89 6.28 33.40
N ASN A 607 -6.64 5.50 34.20
CA ASN A 607 -6.44 4.05 34.30
C ASN A 607 -7.14 3.33 33.15
N THR A 608 -6.35 2.92 32.16
CA THR A 608 -6.80 2.18 30.98
C THR A 608 -6.52 0.68 31.07
N ASN A 609 -6.17 0.14 32.25
CA ASN A 609 -6.01 -1.30 32.45
C ASN A 609 -7.38 -1.99 32.58
N ILE A 610 -8.09 -2.09 31.45
CA ILE A 610 -9.47 -2.56 31.39
C ILE A 610 -9.53 -3.80 30.51
N THR A 611 -9.78 -4.95 31.13
CA THR A 611 -10.00 -6.22 30.44
C THR A 611 -11.08 -6.99 31.16
N THR A 612 -12.32 -6.63 30.87
CA THR A 612 -13.51 -7.19 31.52
C THR A 612 -14.37 -7.93 30.53
N SER A 613 -14.89 -9.09 30.92
CA SER A 613 -15.93 -9.79 30.16
C SER A 613 -17.00 -10.29 31.12
N ALA A 614 -18.26 -10.09 30.73
CA ALA A 614 -19.42 -10.71 31.36
C ALA A 614 -19.55 -12.20 30.97
N GLY A 615 -18.81 -12.65 29.96
CA GLY A 615 -18.74 -14.05 29.55
C GLY A 615 -17.78 -14.82 30.46
N ASN A 616 -18.18 -16.02 30.85
CA ASN A 616 -17.35 -16.91 31.67
C ASN A 616 -16.42 -17.74 30.79
N TYR A 617 -15.35 -17.11 30.28
CA TYR A 617 -14.39 -17.74 29.36
C TYR A 617 -13.06 -18.02 30.05
N ASN A 618 -12.57 -19.25 29.93
CA ASN A 618 -11.21 -19.60 30.31
C ASN A 618 -10.29 -19.57 29.07
N PHE A 619 -9.65 -18.44 28.84
CA PHE A 619 -8.67 -18.26 27.76
C PHE A 619 -7.43 -17.56 28.31
N VAL A 620 -6.36 -18.32 28.48
CA VAL A 620 -5.04 -17.84 28.92
C VAL A 620 -3.99 -18.28 27.92
N ILE A 621 -2.91 -17.52 27.79
CA ILE A 621 -1.82 -17.80 26.83
C ILE A 621 -0.57 -18.21 27.59
N PRO A 622 0.08 -19.35 27.26
CA PRO A 622 -0.25 -20.25 26.15
C PRO A 622 -1.59 -20.99 26.31
N ASN A 623 -2.34 -21.09 25.20
CA ASN A 623 -3.56 -21.88 25.08
C ASN A 623 -3.29 -23.06 24.14
N ALA A 624 -3.40 -24.29 24.62
CA ALA A 624 -3.03 -25.48 23.83
C ALA A 624 -3.80 -25.62 22.51
N GLN A 625 -5.06 -25.16 22.47
CA GLN A 625 -5.89 -25.26 21.27
C GLN A 625 -5.69 -24.05 20.34
N TRP A 626 -5.72 -22.85 20.91
CA TRP A 626 -5.87 -21.62 20.13
C TRP A 626 -4.61 -20.79 20.01
N ALA A 627 -3.72 -20.82 20.99
CA ALA A 627 -2.53 -19.98 21.02
C ALA A 627 -1.38 -20.73 21.73
N PRO A 628 -0.85 -21.80 21.13
CA PRO A 628 0.13 -22.69 21.78
C PRO A 628 1.52 -22.04 21.94
N TRP A 629 1.71 -20.85 21.40
CA TRP A 629 2.94 -20.08 21.49
C TRP A 629 3.08 -19.40 22.86
N THR A 630 4.33 -19.18 23.27
CA THR A 630 4.67 -18.46 24.50
C THR A 630 5.12 -17.05 24.13
N PRO A 631 4.37 -15.99 24.49
CA PRO A 631 4.80 -14.63 24.21
C PRO A 631 6.09 -14.30 24.98
N PRO A 632 7.00 -13.52 24.39
CA PRO A 632 8.15 -13.00 25.11
C PRO A 632 7.69 -12.07 26.24
N ALA A 633 8.41 -12.07 27.37
CA ALA A 633 8.09 -11.19 28.50
C ALA A 633 8.21 -9.70 28.11
N ALA A 634 9.20 -9.39 27.28
CA ALA A 634 9.39 -8.09 26.64
C ALA A 634 10.22 -8.27 25.36
N LEU A 635 10.00 -7.43 24.36
CA LEU A 635 10.89 -7.28 23.21
C LEU A 635 12.04 -6.35 23.60
N THR A 636 13.25 -6.73 23.19
CA THR A 636 14.45 -5.92 23.43
C THR A 636 14.50 -4.71 22.50
N THR A 637 15.12 -3.61 22.93
CA THR A 637 15.23 -2.38 22.13
C THR A 637 16.28 -2.49 21.06
#